data_AF-A0A6A4NII1-F1
#
_entry.id   AF-A0A6A4NII1-F1
#
_cell.length_a   1.000
_cell.length_b   1.000
_cell.length_c   1.000
_cell.angle_alpha   90.00
_cell.angle_beta   90.00
_cell.angle_gamma   90.00
#
_symmetry.space_group_name_H-M   'P 1'
#
loop_
_entity.id
_entity.type
_entity.pdbx_description
1 polymer ?
#
loop_
_entity_poly.entity_id
_entity_poly.type
_entity_poly.pdbx_seq_one_letter_code
_entity_poly.pdbx_strand_id
1 'polypeptide(L)'
;MYCITAPRNNLTTSCVYKPSEYSRVLTFCGPGNNGGDGLVAARHLHHFGYKPLVCYPKRTQKPLYAGLVTQLEALSIPFLSVEDLPSDLSNDFDVLVDAMFGFSFHGSPRPPFDDLIHRFVSIHNHNQTGQKRSVIVSIDIPSGWHVEEGDVDGTGIKPDMLVSLTAPKLCAKKFIGPHHFLGGRFVPPVIAEKYNLVLPPYPGTSMCVRIGKPPQIDISAMRENYISPEFLEEEAEADPINQFQNGCDALAVGWLKEPNAMALSTVGKEENRKISFSIFFTIMGS
;
A
#
# COMPACT_ATOMS: atom_id res chain seq x y z
N MET A 1 -4.12 21.20 15.06
CA MET A 1 -5.42 20.98 14.38
C MET A 1 -5.27 21.46 12.94
N TYR A 2 -4.81 20.59 12.03
CA TYR A 2 -4.80 20.87 10.59
C TYR A 2 -5.47 19.68 9.92
N CYS A 3 -6.80 19.74 9.89
CA CYS A 3 -7.62 18.88 9.04
C CYS A 3 -7.79 19.64 7.73
N ILE A 4 -6.81 19.53 6.83
CA ILE A 4 -7.03 19.89 5.43
C ILE A 4 -7.56 18.63 4.78
N THR A 5 -8.83 18.68 4.40
CA THR A 5 -9.54 17.68 3.61
C THR A 5 -8.69 17.25 2.42
N ALA A 6 -7.99 16.12 2.55
CA ALA A 6 -7.41 15.45 1.41
C ALA A 6 -8.59 14.92 0.55
N PRO A 7 -8.55 15.08 -0.78
CA PRO A 7 -9.50 14.42 -1.67
C PRO A 7 -9.55 12.92 -1.34
N ARG A 8 -10.71 12.27 -1.56
CA ARG A 8 -11.02 10.87 -1.17
C ARG A 8 -9.99 9.81 -1.60
N ASN A 9 -9.00 10.17 -2.44
CA ASN A 9 -8.02 9.27 -3.05
C ASN A 9 -6.57 9.46 -2.56
N ASN A 10 -6.31 10.24 -1.51
CA ASN A 10 -4.95 10.69 -1.15
C ASN A 10 -4.37 10.11 0.16
N LEU A 11 -4.84 8.95 0.64
CA LEU A 11 -4.14 8.20 1.70
C LEU A 11 -3.55 6.90 1.19
N THR A 12 -2.38 6.56 1.72
CA THR A 12 -1.53 5.40 1.37
C THR A 12 -2.32 4.10 1.19
N THR A 13 -3.18 3.78 2.15
CA THR A 13 -4.00 2.56 2.15
C THR A 13 -5.08 2.62 1.06
N SER A 14 -5.80 3.73 0.91
CA SER A 14 -6.86 3.89 -0.10
C SER A 14 -6.40 3.93 -1.54
N CYS A 15 -5.15 4.36 -1.78
CA CYS A 15 -4.57 4.32 -3.13
C CYS A 15 -4.27 2.90 -3.61
N VAL A 16 -4.08 1.95 -2.70
CA VAL A 16 -3.63 0.59 -3.01
C VAL A 16 -4.72 -0.44 -2.73
N TYR A 17 -5.34 -0.37 -1.55
CA TYR A 17 -6.33 -1.31 -1.07
C TYR A 17 -7.70 -0.64 -1.03
N LYS A 18 -8.40 -0.59 -2.18
CA LYS A 18 -9.66 0.15 -2.33
C LYS A 18 -10.74 -0.33 -1.33
N PRO A 19 -11.55 0.57 -0.74
CA PRO A 19 -12.61 0.18 0.21
C PRO A 19 -13.66 -0.77 -0.38
N SER A 20 -13.87 -0.74 -1.71
CA SER A 20 -14.76 -1.65 -2.44
C SER A 20 -14.33 -3.11 -2.35
N GLU A 21 -13.03 -3.34 -2.13
CA GLU A 21 -12.45 -4.67 -2.06
C GLU A 21 -11.99 -4.96 -0.62
N TYR A 22 -11.32 -4.03 0.03
CA TYR A 22 -10.69 -4.17 1.34
C TYR A 22 -11.45 -3.35 2.39
N SER A 23 -12.70 -3.69 2.66
CA SER A 23 -13.60 -2.84 3.45
C SER A 23 -13.35 -2.95 4.96
N ARG A 24 -13.10 -4.15 5.47
CA ARG A 24 -13.01 -4.45 6.91
C ARG A 24 -11.61 -4.18 7.40
N VAL A 25 -11.45 -3.22 8.31
CA VAL A 25 -10.13 -2.83 8.84
C VAL A 25 -10.08 -3.05 10.34
N LEU A 26 -9.03 -3.68 10.84
CA LEU A 26 -8.75 -3.75 12.28
C LEU A 26 -7.46 -3.01 12.60
N THR A 27 -7.53 -2.00 13.45
CA THR A 27 -6.37 -1.18 13.85
C THR A 27 -5.94 -1.51 15.27
N PHE A 28 -4.70 -1.95 15.43
CA PHE A 28 -4.10 -2.27 16.72
C PHE A 28 -3.29 -1.09 17.23
N CYS A 29 -3.78 -0.43 18.28
CA CYS A 29 -3.17 0.77 18.84
C CYS A 29 -2.37 0.45 20.10
N GLY A 30 -1.11 0.88 20.15
CA GLY A 30 -0.29 0.80 21.36
C GLY A 30 -0.47 1.99 22.30
N PRO A 31 0.20 2.00 23.46
CA PRO A 31 0.04 3.06 24.46
C PRO A 31 0.76 4.36 24.06
N GLY A 32 1.64 4.33 23.08
CA GLY A 32 2.47 5.48 22.69
C GLY A 32 1.89 6.33 21.58
N ASN A 33 2.75 7.20 21.02
CA ASN A 33 2.40 8.07 19.90
C ASN A 33 1.93 7.27 18.67
N ASN A 34 2.57 6.11 18.38
CA ASN A 34 2.16 5.27 17.25
C ASN A 34 0.70 4.80 17.38
N GLY A 35 0.24 4.50 18.60
CA GLY A 35 -1.16 4.19 18.83
C GLY A 35 -2.07 5.38 18.60
N GLY A 36 -1.64 6.59 18.97
CA GLY A 36 -2.33 7.84 18.61
C GLY A 36 -2.46 8.02 17.10
N ASP A 37 -1.41 7.72 16.34
CA ASP A 37 -1.42 7.74 14.88
C ASP A 37 -2.41 6.70 14.32
N GLY A 38 -2.47 5.51 14.93
CA GLY A 38 -3.48 4.49 14.64
C GLY A 38 -4.92 4.95 14.89
N LEU A 39 -5.21 5.62 16.02
CA LEU A 39 -6.53 6.16 16.31
C LEU A 39 -6.94 7.24 15.29
N VAL A 40 -6.01 8.11 14.91
CA VAL A 40 -6.23 9.11 13.85
C VAL A 40 -6.48 8.41 12.51
N ALA A 41 -5.68 7.40 12.17
CA ALA A 41 -5.85 6.63 10.94
C ALA A 41 -7.23 5.96 10.88
N ALA A 42 -7.67 5.28 11.95
CA ALA A 42 -8.99 4.66 12.02
C ALA A 42 -10.13 5.66 11.78
N ARG A 43 -10.05 6.85 12.39
CA ARG A 43 -11.01 7.94 12.15
C ARG A 43 -11.07 8.35 10.68
N HIS A 44 -9.92 8.51 10.05
CA HIS A 44 -9.86 8.91 8.64
C HIS A 44 -10.30 7.79 7.69
N LEU A 45 -9.95 6.54 7.98
CA LEU A 45 -10.40 5.37 7.21
C LEU A 45 -11.93 5.25 7.20
N HIS A 46 -12.60 5.52 8.32
CA HIS A 46 -14.06 5.60 8.34
C HIS A 46 -14.61 6.62 7.33
N HIS A 47 -14.03 7.82 7.28
CA HIS A 47 -14.43 8.85 6.30
C HIS A 47 -14.09 8.49 4.84
N PHE A 48 -13.19 7.54 4.61
CA PHE A 48 -12.88 7.01 3.29
C PHE A 48 -13.73 5.80 2.88
N GLY A 49 -14.73 5.43 3.69
CA GLY A 49 -15.68 4.37 3.37
C GLY A 49 -15.24 2.97 3.82
N TYR A 50 -14.18 2.86 4.61
CA TYR A 50 -13.84 1.62 5.29
C TYR A 50 -14.74 1.40 6.51
N LYS A 51 -14.74 0.17 7.02
CA LYS A 51 -15.38 -0.24 8.27
C LYS A 51 -14.30 -0.55 9.31
N PRO A 52 -13.69 0.47 9.96
CA PRO A 52 -12.65 0.25 10.94
C PRO A 52 -13.21 -0.25 12.26
N LEU A 53 -12.50 -1.18 12.88
CA LEU A 53 -12.57 -1.54 14.29
C LEU A 53 -11.20 -1.23 14.93
N VAL A 54 -11.19 -0.96 16.23
CA VAL A 54 -9.96 -0.60 16.95
C VAL A 54 -9.73 -1.53 18.13
N CYS A 55 -8.55 -2.15 18.19
CA CYS A 55 -8.06 -2.81 19.40
C CYS A 55 -7.09 -1.86 20.11
N TYR A 56 -7.47 -1.35 21.28
CA TYR A 56 -6.63 -0.43 22.08
C TYR A 56 -6.48 -0.92 23.53
N PRO A 57 -5.67 -1.98 23.77
CA PRO A 57 -5.67 -2.72 25.04
C PRO A 57 -5.09 -1.95 26.22
N LYS A 58 -4.14 -1.04 25.97
CA LYS A 58 -3.50 -0.22 27.00
C LYS A 58 -3.72 1.25 26.68
N ARG A 59 -4.89 1.77 27.08
CA ARG A 59 -5.27 3.18 26.86
C ARG A 59 -4.42 4.13 27.71
N THR A 60 -3.84 5.13 27.07
CA THR A 60 -3.02 6.14 27.75
C THR A 60 -3.88 7.22 28.38
N GLN A 61 -3.69 7.44 29.68
CA GLN A 61 -4.42 8.43 30.48
C GLN A 61 -3.88 9.85 30.27
N LYS A 62 -3.92 10.35 29.03
CA LYS A 62 -3.63 11.76 28.72
C LYS A 62 -4.77 12.36 27.90
N PRO A 63 -5.09 13.65 28.07
CA PRO A 63 -6.22 14.31 27.38
C PRO A 63 -6.21 14.14 25.86
N LEU A 64 -5.02 14.13 25.24
CA LEU A 64 -4.88 13.91 23.80
C LEU A 64 -5.51 12.58 23.35
N TYR A 65 -5.18 11.46 24.01
CA TYR A 65 -5.67 10.14 23.64
C TYR A 65 -7.14 9.97 24.00
N ALA A 66 -7.58 10.54 25.14
CA ALA A 66 -9.00 10.57 25.50
C ALA A 66 -9.83 11.28 24.41
N GLY A 67 -9.36 12.44 23.92
CA GLY A 67 -10.02 13.15 22.84
C GLY A 67 -10.06 12.36 21.52
N LEU A 68 -9.00 11.61 21.19
CA LEU A 68 -9.00 10.72 20.01
C LEU A 68 -10.01 9.58 20.16
N VAL A 69 -10.11 8.98 21.34
CA VAL A 69 -11.11 7.95 21.64
C VAL A 69 -12.52 8.51 21.50
N THR A 70 -12.81 9.68 22.10
CA THR A 70 -14.12 10.34 21.98
C THR A 70 -14.48 10.65 20.52
N GLN A 71 -13.51 11.03 19.68
CA GLN A 71 -13.76 11.25 18.25
C GLN A 71 -14.17 9.96 17.52
N LEU A 72 -13.59 8.81 17.89
CA LEU A 72 -13.94 7.52 17.31
C LEU A 72 -15.31 7.04 17.79
N GLU A 73 -15.60 7.21 19.08
CA GLU A 73 -16.92 6.90 19.68
C GLU A 73 -18.03 7.76 19.06
N ALA A 74 -17.77 9.04 18.78
CA ALA A 74 -18.71 9.93 18.10
C ALA A 74 -19.02 9.52 16.64
N LEU A 75 -18.14 8.72 16.03
CA LEU A 75 -18.34 8.12 14.71
C LEU A 75 -18.88 6.68 14.79
N SER A 76 -19.21 6.20 15.98
CA SER A 76 -19.64 4.82 16.23
C SER A 76 -18.63 3.76 15.76
N ILE A 77 -17.34 4.09 15.78
CA ILE A 77 -16.27 3.15 15.44
C ILE A 77 -16.08 2.18 16.63
N PRO A 78 -16.29 0.86 16.46
CA PRO A 78 -16.24 -0.08 17.58
C PRO A 78 -14.82 -0.30 18.10
N PHE A 79 -14.72 -0.49 19.42
CA PHE A 79 -13.50 -0.95 20.07
C PHE A 79 -13.64 -2.43 20.45
N LEU A 80 -12.66 -3.25 20.07
CA LEU A 80 -12.55 -4.65 20.51
C LEU A 80 -11.55 -4.76 21.64
N SER A 81 -11.89 -5.58 22.64
CA SER A 81 -10.92 -6.07 23.62
C SER A 81 -10.02 -7.14 22.99
N VAL A 82 -8.93 -7.53 23.66
CA VAL A 82 -8.04 -8.58 23.13
C VAL A 82 -8.73 -9.95 23.20
N GLU A 83 -9.61 -10.10 24.17
CA GLU A 83 -10.40 -11.28 24.46
C GLU A 83 -11.50 -11.51 23.40
N ASP A 84 -12.04 -10.42 22.84
CA ASP A 84 -13.06 -10.46 21.78
C ASP A 84 -12.48 -10.62 20.37
N LEU A 85 -11.14 -10.61 20.23
CA LEU A 85 -10.50 -10.80 18.93
C LEU A 85 -10.66 -12.25 18.46
N PRO A 86 -11.06 -12.46 17.20
CA PRO A 86 -11.13 -13.81 16.65
C PRO A 86 -9.74 -14.48 16.69
N SER A 87 -9.75 -15.80 16.80
CA SER A 87 -8.52 -16.60 16.77
C SER A 87 -7.79 -16.45 15.44
N ASP A 88 -8.54 -16.34 14.35
CA ASP A 88 -8.03 -16.12 13.01
C ASP A 88 -8.43 -14.73 12.49
N LEU A 89 -7.49 -13.79 12.58
CA LEU A 89 -7.68 -12.43 12.10
C LEU A 89 -7.83 -12.36 10.56
N SER A 90 -7.38 -13.39 9.83
CA SER A 90 -7.29 -13.34 8.37
C SER A 90 -8.64 -13.52 7.66
N ASN A 91 -9.59 -14.19 8.31
CA ASN A 91 -10.92 -14.40 7.75
C ASN A 91 -11.86 -13.21 7.98
N ASP A 92 -11.69 -12.51 9.11
CA ASP A 92 -12.63 -11.47 9.55
C ASP A 92 -12.26 -10.06 9.11
N PHE A 93 -11.02 -9.82 8.70
CA PHE A 93 -10.53 -8.50 8.33
C PHE A 93 -9.74 -8.53 7.03
N ASP A 94 -9.93 -7.51 6.19
CA ASP A 94 -9.23 -7.39 4.92
C ASP A 94 -7.90 -6.64 5.10
N VAL A 95 -7.85 -5.68 6.03
CA VAL A 95 -6.66 -4.88 6.37
C VAL A 95 -6.42 -4.89 7.87
N LEU A 96 -5.19 -5.21 8.25
CA LEU A 96 -4.73 -5.13 9.63
C LEU A 96 -3.71 -4.02 9.75
N VAL A 97 -4.01 -3.01 10.57
CA VAL A 97 -3.13 -1.87 10.79
C VAL A 97 -2.36 -2.08 12.08
N ASP A 98 -1.05 -2.22 11.94
CA ASP A 98 -0.09 -2.28 13.03
C ASP A 98 0.32 -0.85 13.42
N ALA A 99 -0.24 -0.40 14.53
CA ALA A 99 0.06 0.89 15.16
C ALA A 99 0.46 0.68 16.64
N MET A 100 1.10 -0.46 16.96
CA MET A 100 1.43 -0.80 18.35
C MET A 100 2.69 -0.08 18.83
N PHE A 101 3.80 -0.22 18.12
CA PHE A 101 5.09 0.33 18.51
C PHE A 101 5.75 1.08 17.35
N GLY A 102 6.15 2.32 17.60
CA GLY A 102 6.91 3.14 16.64
C GLY A 102 8.39 3.22 17.02
N PHE A 103 9.14 4.13 16.38
CA PHE A 103 10.59 4.25 16.54
C PHE A 103 11.10 4.50 17.97
N SER A 104 10.26 4.99 18.89
CA SER A 104 10.68 5.27 20.27
C SER A 104 10.59 4.07 21.21
N PHE A 105 10.11 2.92 20.72
CA PHE A 105 9.99 1.71 21.52
C PHE A 105 11.36 1.05 21.73
N HIS A 106 11.62 0.65 22.96
CA HIS A 106 12.86 -0.04 23.35
C HIS A 106 12.52 -1.22 24.24
N GLY A 107 13.29 -2.31 24.09
CA GLY A 107 13.11 -3.54 24.85
C GLY A 107 12.15 -4.53 24.21
N SER A 108 11.80 -5.58 24.94
CA SER A 108 10.91 -6.64 24.45
C SER A 108 9.44 -6.28 24.65
N PRO A 109 8.56 -6.55 23.67
CA PRO A 109 7.11 -6.49 23.86
C PRO A 109 6.67 -7.29 25.08
N ARG A 110 5.69 -6.77 25.82
CA ARG A 110 5.10 -7.44 27.00
C ARG A 110 3.60 -7.66 26.79
N PRO A 111 2.96 -8.54 27.57
CA PRO A 111 1.52 -8.76 27.48
C PRO A 111 0.70 -7.47 27.55
N PRO A 112 -0.31 -7.31 26.68
CA PRO A 112 -0.79 -8.29 25.69
C PRO A 112 -0.14 -8.16 24.29
N PHE A 113 0.89 -7.33 24.13
CA PHE A 113 1.41 -6.97 22.79
C PHE A 113 2.33 -8.03 22.17
N ASP A 114 3.01 -8.83 22.98
CA ASP A 114 3.73 -10.03 22.53
C ASP A 114 2.79 -11.01 21.81
N ASP A 115 1.66 -11.35 22.44
CA ASP A 115 0.64 -12.23 21.85
C ASP A 115 0.05 -11.63 20.56
N LEU A 116 -0.22 -10.32 20.54
CA LEU A 116 -0.72 -9.64 19.35
C LEU A 116 0.29 -9.69 18.20
N ILE A 117 1.58 -9.47 18.47
CA ILE A 117 2.64 -9.60 17.47
C ILE A 117 2.69 -11.03 16.93
N HIS A 118 2.59 -12.04 17.80
CA HIS A 118 2.52 -13.44 17.36
C HIS A 118 1.32 -13.74 16.45
N ARG A 119 0.15 -13.15 16.74
CA ARG A 119 -1.03 -13.25 15.84
C ARG A 119 -0.78 -12.59 14.48
N PHE A 120 -0.01 -11.51 14.40
CA PHE A 120 0.34 -10.92 13.10
C PHE A 120 1.29 -11.80 12.30
N VAL A 121 2.27 -12.41 12.97
CA VAL A 121 3.26 -13.30 12.33
C VAL A 121 2.58 -14.55 11.76
N SER A 122 1.57 -15.10 12.45
CA SER A 122 0.87 -16.31 11.99
C SER A 122 0.07 -16.12 10.71
N ILE A 123 -0.38 -14.90 10.40
CA ILE A 123 -1.19 -14.61 9.21
C ILE A 123 -0.45 -14.92 7.92
N HIS A 124 0.86 -14.70 7.89
CA HIS A 124 1.65 -14.95 6.69
C HIS A 124 1.82 -16.45 6.38
N ASN A 125 1.58 -17.31 7.38
CA ASN A 125 1.68 -18.76 7.25
C ASN A 125 0.37 -19.39 6.70
N HIS A 126 -0.75 -18.65 6.76
CA HIS A 126 -2.04 -19.11 6.25
C HIS A 126 -2.23 -18.75 4.76
N ASN A 127 -1.51 -19.43 3.88
CA ASN A 127 -1.78 -19.39 2.44
C ASN A 127 -2.76 -20.52 2.08
N GLN A 128 -4.06 -20.31 2.34
CA GLN A 128 -5.07 -21.17 1.71
C GLN A 128 -5.26 -20.76 0.26
N THR A 129 -5.05 -21.70 -0.66
CA THR A 129 -5.16 -21.44 -2.11
C THR A 129 -6.59 -21.03 -2.46
N GLY A 130 -6.75 -19.81 -2.98
CA GLY A 130 -8.03 -19.31 -3.52
C GLY A 130 -8.83 -18.37 -2.61
N GLN A 131 -8.37 -18.07 -1.40
CA GLN A 131 -9.01 -17.06 -0.54
C GLN A 131 -8.29 -15.71 -0.61
N LYS A 132 -9.07 -14.64 -0.49
CA LYS A 132 -8.55 -13.27 -0.40
C LYS A 132 -7.77 -13.12 0.91
N ARG A 133 -6.46 -12.93 0.80
CA ARG A 133 -5.56 -12.77 1.95
C ARG A 133 -5.69 -11.37 2.56
N SER A 134 -5.72 -11.29 3.90
CA SER A 134 -5.58 -10.03 4.63
C SER A 134 -4.20 -9.41 4.44
N VAL A 135 -4.18 -8.09 4.38
CA VAL A 135 -2.94 -7.34 4.22
C VAL A 135 -2.55 -6.64 5.52
N ILE A 136 -1.25 -6.63 5.82
CA ILE A 136 -0.71 -5.98 7.01
C ILE A 136 -0.12 -4.62 6.62
N VAL A 137 -0.54 -3.56 7.31
CA VAL A 137 -0.05 -2.19 7.14
C VAL A 137 0.59 -1.72 8.43
N SER A 138 1.91 -1.54 8.45
CA SER A 138 2.62 -1.01 9.62
C SER A 138 2.83 0.49 9.52
N ILE A 139 2.48 1.20 10.60
CA ILE A 139 2.72 2.64 10.76
C ILE A 139 4.11 2.83 11.36
N ASP A 140 4.91 3.65 10.68
CA ASP A 140 6.26 4.06 11.00
C ASP A 140 7.34 2.97 10.91
N ILE A 141 7.21 1.94 11.74
CA ILE A 141 8.08 0.76 11.83
C ILE A 141 7.19 -0.46 12.13
N PRO A 142 7.47 -1.65 11.57
CA PRO A 142 6.76 -2.85 11.97
C PRO A 142 7.01 -3.17 13.46
N SER A 143 5.95 -3.34 14.24
CA SER A 143 6.06 -3.56 15.67
C SER A 143 6.90 -4.80 15.99
N GLY A 144 7.84 -4.65 16.92
CA GLY A 144 8.79 -5.70 17.30
C GLY A 144 10.10 -5.68 16.51
N TRP A 145 10.22 -4.91 15.43
CA TRP A 145 11.50 -4.73 14.73
C TRP A 145 12.44 -3.81 15.52
N HIS A 146 13.74 -4.08 15.41
CA HIS A 146 14.77 -3.14 15.85
C HIS A 146 14.78 -1.92 14.92
N VAL A 147 14.82 -0.70 15.48
CA VAL A 147 14.68 0.56 14.74
C VAL A 147 15.75 0.76 13.65
N GLU A 148 16.93 0.18 13.86
CA GLU A 148 18.04 0.24 12.91
C GLU A 148 18.25 -1.06 12.12
N GLU A 149 18.42 -2.18 12.82
CA GLU A 149 18.74 -3.47 12.23
C GLU A 149 17.54 -4.17 11.56
N GLY A 150 16.31 -3.74 11.87
CA GLY A 150 15.08 -4.34 11.36
C GLY A 150 14.71 -5.63 12.08
N ASP A 151 14.24 -6.61 11.33
CA ASP A 151 13.92 -7.93 11.84
C ASP A 151 15.18 -8.77 12.03
N VAL A 152 15.77 -8.70 13.23
CA VAL A 152 17.05 -9.34 13.57
C VAL A 152 16.96 -10.86 13.48
N ASP A 153 15.86 -11.43 13.99
CA ASP A 153 15.67 -12.89 14.09
C ASP A 153 14.92 -13.48 12.90
N GLY A 154 14.41 -12.65 11.99
CA GLY A 154 13.64 -13.08 10.82
C GLY A 154 12.21 -13.54 11.14
N THR A 155 11.81 -13.51 12.41
CA THR A 155 10.54 -13.98 12.95
C THR A 155 9.52 -12.85 13.18
N GLY A 156 9.90 -11.61 12.89
CA GLY A 156 9.05 -10.44 13.07
C GLY A 156 7.91 -10.33 12.05
N ILE A 157 7.04 -9.36 12.28
CA ILE A 157 5.92 -9.03 11.39
C ILE A 157 6.44 -8.74 9.98
N LYS A 158 5.76 -9.28 8.96
CA LYS A 158 6.06 -9.04 7.54
C LYS A 158 4.92 -8.22 6.91
N PRO A 159 4.96 -6.87 7.00
CA PRO A 159 3.91 -6.04 6.45
C PRO A 159 3.90 -6.06 4.92
N ASP A 160 2.70 -6.01 4.34
CA ASP A 160 2.51 -5.79 2.91
C ASP A 160 2.70 -4.30 2.57
N MET A 161 2.38 -3.41 3.51
CA MET A 161 2.63 -1.98 3.40
C MET A 161 3.35 -1.41 4.62
N LEU A 162 4.40 -0.63 4.39
CA LEU A 162 5.06 0.19 5.40
C LEU A 162 4.80 1.67 5.13
N VAL A 163 4.31 2.41 6.12
CA VAL A 163 4.10 3.86 6.04
C VAL A 163 5.09 4.57 6.96
N SER A 164 6.25 4.95 6.44
CA SER A 164 7.24 5.72 7.20
C SER A 164 6.76 7.16 7.43
N LEU A 165 6.84 7.65 8.66
CA LEU A 165 6.47 9.03 8.99
C LEU A 165 7.70 9.93 9.07
N THR A 166 7.59 11.14 8.52
CA THR A 166 8.64 12.19 8.48
C THR A 166 9.83 11.82 7.60
N ALA A 167 10.53 10.74 7.94
CA ALA A 167 11.60 10.12 7.16
C ALA A 167 11.63 8.61 7.45
N PRO A 168 12.02 7.76 6.48
CA PRO A 168 12.19 6.33 6.74
C PRO A 168 13.29 6.08 7.76
N LYS A 169 13.03 5.16 8.71
CA LYS A 169 14.05 4.70 9.66
C LYS A 169 14.98 3.69 8.99
N LEU A 170 16.14 3.45 9.61
CA LEU A 170 17.16 2.55 9.07
C LEU A 170 16.64 1.12 8.86
N CYS A 171 15.77 0.63 9.74
CA CYS A 171 15.10 -0.67 9.61
C CYS A 171 14.32 -0.82 8.30
N ALA A 172 13.81 0.28 7.72
CA ALA A 172 13.05 0.24 6.49
C ALA A 172 13.88 -0.24 5.29
N LYS A 173 15.23 -0.24 5.38
CA LYS A 173 16.10 -0.87 4.37
C LYS A 173 15.91 -2.39 4.29
N LYS A 174 15.41 -3.03 5.35
CA LYS A 174 15.11 -4.47 5.42
C LYS A 174 13.66 -4.79 5.03
N PHE A 175 12.85 -3.78 4.75
CA PHE A 175 11.48 -3.97 4.29
C PHE A 175 11.47 -4.60 2.89
N ILE A 176 10.74 -5.71 2.75
CA ILE A 176 10.61 -6.46 1.49
C ILE A 176 9.17 -6.48 0.96
N GLY A 177 8.22 -5.82 1.65
CA GLY A 177 6.84 -5.79 1.22
C GLY A 177 6.64 -4.97 -0.07
N PRO A 178 5.52 -5.18 -0.78
CA PRO A 178 5.29 -4.58 -2.10
C PRO A 178 5.08 -3.06 -2.05
N HIS A 179 4.76 -2.48 -0.89
CA HIS A 179 4.33 -1.09 -0.81
C HIS A 179 5.02 -0.32 0.32
N HIS A 180 5.89 0.62 -0.02
CA HIS A 180 6.50 1.53 0.94
C HIS A 180 6.06 2.96 0.62
N PHE A 181 5.49 3.64 1.61
CA PHE A 181 5.10 5.05 1.51
C PHE A 181 5.82 5.90 2.54
N LEU A 182 6.12 7.13 2.14
CA LEU A 182 6.54 8.20 3.02
C LEU A 182 5.35 9.14 3.25
N GLY A 183 4.96 9.31 4.51
CA GLY A 183 3.97 10.28 4.95
C GLY A 183 4.57 11.35 5.86
N GLY A 184 3.74 12.30 6.26
CA GLY A 184 4.17 13.40 7.14
C GLY A 184 4.77 14.57 6.36
N ARG A 185 4.02 15.06 5.37
CA ARG A 185 4.34 16.25 4.58
C ARG A 185 4.18 17.55 5.40
N PHE A 186 5.03 17.70 6.41
CA PHE A 186 5.06 18.88 7.29
C PHE A 186 6.49 19.24 7.73
N VAL A 187 7.52 18.60 7.15
CA VAL A 187 8.93 18.90 7.46
C VAL A 187 9.31 20.26 6.89
N PRO A 188 9.66 21.26 7.72
CA PRO A 188 10.10 22.56 7.23
C PRO A 188 11.44 22.44 6.49
N PRO A 189 11.69 23.24 5.43
CA PRO A 189 12.97 23.22 4.71
C PRO A 189 14.20 23.35 5.61
N VAL A 190 14.14 24.24 6.61
CA VAL A 190 15.21 24.44 7.59
C VAL A 190 15.53 23.17 8.39
N ILE A 191 14.53 22.35 8.70
CA ILE A 191 14.74 21.07 9.39
C ILE A 191 15.32 20.04 8.43
N ALA A 192 14.82 19.98 7.19
CA ALA A 192 15.36 19.07 6.18
C ALA A 192 16.84 19.36 5.91
N GLU A 193 17.23 20.63 5.75
CA GLU A 193 18.61 21.06 5.57
C GLU A 193 19.47 20.71 6.79
N LYS A 194 19.00 21.04 8.01
CA LYS A 194 19.74 20.78 9.25
C LYS A 194 20.11 19.30 9.43
N TYR A 195 19.21 18.39 9.06
CA TYR A 195 19.41 16.95 9.19
C TYR A 195 19.81 16.27 7.87
N ASN A 196 20.13 17.05 6.83
CA ASN A 196 20.49 16.58 5.50
C ASN A 196 19.50 15.55 4.94
N LEU A 197 18.20 15.79 5.13
CA LEU A 197 17.12 14.93 4.67
C LEU A 197 16.83 15.18 3.19
N VAL A 198 17.10 14.19 2.36
CA VAL A 198 16.71 14.22 0.94
C VAL A 198 15.33 13.60 0.80
N LEU A 199 14.29 14.44 0.94
CA LEU A 199 12.90 14.00 0.83
C LEU A 199 12.42 14.04 -0.63
N PRO A 200 11.70 13.02 -1.12
CA PRO A 200 11.12 13.04 -2.45
C PRO A 200 10.02 14.11 -2.58
N PRO A 201 9.76 14.63 -3.79
CA PRO A 201 8.67 15.55 -4.02
C PRO A 201 7.33 14.83 -3.81
N TYR A 202 6.41 15.49 -3.09
CA TYR A 202 5.05 15.00 -2.91
C TYR A 202 4.17 15.47 -4.08
N PRO A 203 3.46 14.58 -4.79
CA PRO A 203 2.68 14.95 -5.96
C PRO A 203 1.46 15.81 -5.55
N GLY A 204 1.29 16.97 -6.20
CA GLY A 204 0.15 17.86 -6.00
C GLY A 204 -0.12 18.17 -4.53
N THR A 205 -1.33 17.85 -4.06
CA THR A 205 -1.79 18.01 -2.66
C THR A 205 -1.70 16.72 -1.85
N SER A 206 -1.02 15.69 -2.35
CA SER A 206 -0.87 14.43 -1.62
C SER A 206 -0.10 14.62 -0.31
N MET A 207 -0.55 13.93 0.74
CA MET A 207 0.11 13.90 2.06
C MET A 207 1.09 12.73 2.22
N CYS A 208 1.16 11.87 1.20
CA CYS A 208 2.07 10.74 1.12
C CYS A 208 2.65 10.56 -0.29
N VAL A 209 3.78 9.89 -0.38
CA VAL A 209 4.40 9.53 -1.65
C VAL A 209 4.95 8.11 -1.56
N ARG A 210 4.76 7.31 -2.60
CA ARG A 210 5.34 5.97 -2.69
C ARG A 210 6.86 6.10 -2.85
N ILE A 211 7.59 5.34 -2.07
CA ILE A 211 9.06 5.26 -2.09
C ILE A 211 9.51 3.81 -2.24
N GLY A 212 10.78 3.58 -2.56
CA GLY A 212 11.32 2.24 -2.76
C GLY A 212 11.08 1.69 -4.16
N LYS A 213 11.32 0.38 -4.33
CA LYS A 213 11.21 -0.26 -5.65
C LYS A 213 9.74 -0.29 -6.10
N PRO A 214 9.44 0.04 -7.36
CA PRO A 214 8.11 -0.19 -7.90
C PRO A 214 7.79 -1.69 -7.77
N PRO A 215 6.51 -2.06 -7.50
CA PRO A 215 6.12 -3.45 -7.45
C PRO A 215 6.58 -4.13 -8.74
N GLN A 216 7.23 -5.28 -8.60
CA GLN A 216 7.65 -6.08 -9.74
C GLN A 216 6.38 -6.61 -10.39
N ILE A 217 5.90 -5.92 -11.42
CA ILE A 217 4.71 -6.33 -12.17
C ILE A 217 5.09 -7.62 -12.87
N ASP A 218 4.46 -8.73 -12.49
CA ASP A 218 4.54 -9.95 -13.27
C ASP A 218 3.75 -9.73 -14.57
N ILE A 219 4.47 -9.30 -15.59
CA ILE A 219 3.93 -9.03 -16.93
C ILE A 219 3.25 -10.30 -17.49
N SER A 220 3.63 -11.50 -17.02
CA SER A 220 3.00 -12.75 -17.45
C SER A 220 1.58 -12.94 -16.91
N ALA A 221 1.28 -12.41 -15.71
CA ALA A 221 -0.05 -12.45 -15.10
C ALA A 221 -1.00 -11.36 -15.65
N MET A 222 -0.45 -10.29 -16.25
CA MET A 222 -1.21 -9.24 -16.93
C MET A 222 -1.45 -9.52 -18.42
N ARG A 223 -1.03 -10.69 -18.93
CA ARG A 223 -1.46 -11.17 -20.25
C ARG A 223 -2.93 -11.57 -20.19
N GLU A 224 -3.83 -10.59 -20.23
CA GLU A 224 -5.12 -10.87 -20.83
C GLU A 224 -4.85 -11.26 -22.29
N ASN A 225 -5.43 -12.38 -22.71
CA ASN A 225 -5.26 -12.96 -24.04
C ASN A 225 -5.82 -12.02 -25.11
N TYR A 226 -5.08 -10.97 -25.47
CA TYR A 226 -5.31 -10.28 -26.72
C TYR A 226 -4.81 -11.18 -27.84
N ILE A 227 -5.72 -12.00 -28.35
CA ILE A 227 -5.52 -12.69 -29.63
C ILE A 227 -5.68 -11.61 -30.69
N SER A 228 -4.56 -11.18 -31.28
CA SER A 228 -4.62 -10.35 -32.48
C SER A 228 -5.46 -11.09 -33.53
N PRO A 229 -6.37 -10.42 -34.26
CA PRO A 229 -6.93 -11.01 -35.46
C PRO A 229 -5.76 -11.50 -36.32
N GLU A 230 -5.80 -12.77 -36.74
CA GLU A 230 -4.83 -13.26 -37.73
C GLU A 230 -5.03 -12.42 -39.00
N PHE A 231 -4.13 -11.47 -39.24
CA PHE A 231 -4.10 -10.72 -40.48
C PHE A 231 -3.73 -11.70 -41.59
N LEU A 232 -4.67 -11.96 -42.49
CA LEU A 232 -4.40 -12.66 -43.74
C LEU A 232 -3.42 -11.80 -44.57
N GLU A 233 -2.46 -12.42 -45.25
CA GLU A 233 -1.40 -11.73 -46.00
C GLU A 233 -1.93 -10.80 -47.10
N GLU A 234 -3.22 -10.92 -47.46
CA GLU A 234 -3.92 -10.05 -48.42
C GLU A 234 -4.37 -8.69 -47.83
N GLU A 235 -4.31 -8.51 -46.50
CA GLU A 235 -4.77 -7.29 -45.80
C GLU A 235 -3.62 -6.42 -45.26
N ALA A 236 -2.36 -6.82 -45.47
CA ALA A 236 -1.19 -6.06 -45.00
C ALA A 236 -0.94 -4.84 -45.93
N GLU A 237 -0.85 -3.65 -45.34
CA GLU A 237 -0.50 -2.45 -46.11
C GLU A 237 0.95 -2.51 -46.61
N ALA A 238 1.21 -1.93 -47.78
CA ALA A 238 2.53 -1.94 -48.40
C ALA A 238 3.59 -1.15 -47.61
N ASP A 239 3.18 -0.19 -46.77
CA ASP A 239 4.05 0.58 -45.89
C ASP A 239 3.78 0.24 -44.41
N PRO A 240 4.71 -0.47 -43.74
CA PRO A 240 4.59 -0.83 -42.32
C PRO A 240 4.46 0.38 -41.38
N ILE A 241 4.98 1.55 -41.76
CA ILE A 241 4.89 2.78 -40.96
C ILE A 241 3.46 3.34 -41.02
N ASN A 242 2.82 3.33 -42.19
CA ASN A 242 1.43 3.78 -42.34
C ASN A 242 0.46 2.83 -41.63
N GLN A 243 0.66 1.52 -41.74
CA GLN A 243 -0.14 0.54 -41.02
C GLN A 243 -0.08 0.76 -39.50
N PHE A 244 1.11 1.09 -38.99
CA PHE A 244 1.32 1.42 -37.58
C PHE A 244 0.60 2.72 -37.17
N GLN A 245 0.69 3.78 -37.99
CA GLN A 245 0.02 5.06 -37.73
C GLN A 245 -1.50 4.91 -37.75
N ASN A 246 -2.05 4.21 -38.74
CA ASN A 246 -3.48 3.92 -38.84
C ASN A 246 -3.99 3.12 -37.62
N GLY A 247 -3.19 2.14 -37.15
CA GLY A 247 -3.49 1.41 -35.91
C GLY A 247 -3.51 2.31 -34.67
N CYS A 248 -2.56 3.26 -34.56
CA CYS A 248 -2.53 4.24 -33.49
C CYS A 248 -3.76 5.15 -33.51
N ASP A 249 -4.15 5.63 -34.69
CA ASP A 249 -5.29 6.54 -34.88
C ASP A 249 -6.63 5.86 -34.57
N ALA A 250 -6.82 4.60 -35.00
CA ALA A 250 -8.01 3.83 -34.68
C ALA A 250 -8.18 3.59 -33.16
N LEU A 251 -7.07 3.43 -32.44
CA LEU A 251 -7.06 3.19 -30.99
C LEU A 251 -7.21 4.47 -30.16
N ALA A 252 -6.76 5.62 -30.67
CA ALA A 252 -6.96 6.93 -30.04
C ALA A 252 -8.45 7.36 -30.02
N VAL A 253 -9.25 6.90 -31.00
CA VAL A 253 -10.71 7.11 -31.05
C VAL A 253 -11.46 6.24 -30.02
N GLY A 254 -10.81 5.16 -29.54
CA GLY A 254 -11.41 4.08 -28.74
C GLY A 254 -11.25 4.16 -27.22
N TRP A 255 -11.07 5.33 -26.61
CA TRP A 255 -10.94 5.53 -25.13
C TRP A 255 -9.58 5.23 -24.47
N LEU A 256 -8.46 5.21 -25.22
CA LEU A 256 -7.12 5.03 -24.65
C LEU A 256 -6.34 6.35 -24.57
N LYS A 257 -5.99 6.80 -23.36
CA LYS A 257 -5.06 7.93 -23.14
C LYS A 257 -3.65 7.42 -22.83
N GLU A 258 -2.75 7.70 -23.77
CA GLU A 258 -1.27 7.61 -23.77
C GLU A 258 -0.61 6.24 -23.40
N PRO A 259 0.12 5.61 -24.35
CA PRO A 259 0.87 4.38 -24.07
C PRO A 259 2.17 4.68 -23.29
N ASN A 260 2.35 4.03 -22.12
CA ASN A 260 3.51 4.20 -21.24
C ASN A 260 4.74 3.32 -21.61
N ALA A 261 4.61 2.39 -22.57
CA ALA A 261 5.73 1.64 -23.13
C ALA A 261 5.34 0.99 -24.47
N MET A 262 6.24 1.07 -25.47
CA MET A 262 6.13 0.32 -26.72
C MET A 262 7.42 -0.45 -26.97
N ALA A 263 7.31 -1.72 -27.36
CA ALA A 263 8.45 -2.57 -27.69
C ALA A 263 8.30 -3.09 -29.12
N LEU A 264 9.32 -2.84 -29.94
CA LEU A 264 9.40 -3.36 -31.30
C LEU A 264 10.11 -4.73 -31.26
N SER A 265 9.47 -5.77 -31.78
CA SER A 265 10.04 -7.12 -31.85
C SER A 265 10.02 -7.60 -33.29
N THR A 266 11.21 -7.80 -33.88
CA THR A 266 11.37 -8.50 -35.16
C THR A 266 11.56 -9.99 -34.90
N VAL A 267 10.73 -10.83 -35.49
CA VAL A 267 10.99 -12.29 -35.56
C VAL A 267 11.30 -12.64 -37.01
N GLY A 268 12.46 -13.24 -37.26
CA GLY A 268 12.76 -13.85 -38.54
C GLY A 268 14.03 -14.69 -38.51
N LYS A 269 13.89 -15.98 -38.84
CA LYS A 269 14.95 -16.75 -39.51
C LYS A 269 14.62 -16.72 -41.01
N GLU A 270 15.58 -16.21 -41.78
CA GLU A 270 15.75 -16.21 -43.25
C GLU A 270 14.53 -15.92 -44.17
N GLU A 271 14.80 -14.99 -45.09
CA GLU A 271 14.08 -14.60 -46.32
C GLU A 271 12.63 -14.08 -46.28
N ASN A 272 11.89 -14.13 -45.17
CA ASN A 272 10.64 -13.39 -45.02
C ASN A 272 10.63 -12.55 -43.73
N ARG A 273 10.97 -11.26 -43.83
CA ARG A 273 10.92 -10.32 -42.69
C ARG A 273 9.45 -10.05 -42.33
N LYS A 274 8.91 -10.77 -41.34
CA LYS A 274 7.65 -10.42 -40.68
C LYS A 274 7.92 -9.38 -39.60
N ILE A 275 7.35 -8.19 -39.74
CA ILE A 275 7.30 -7.19 -38.67
C ILE A 275 6.03 -7.47 -37.88
N SER A 276 6.16 -7.87 -36.62
CA SER A 276 5.03 -8.02 -35.71
C SER A 276 4.97 -6.81 -34.78
N PHE A 277 3.81 -6.15 -34.74
CA PHE A 277 3.57 -5.02 -33.85
C PHE A 277 2.86 -5.52 -32.59
N SER A 278 3.53 -5.43 -31.45
CA SER A 278 2.91 -5.67 -30.14
C SER A 278 2.75 -4.32 -29.44
N ILE A 279 1.52 -3.83 -29.37
CA ILE A 279 1.19 -2.59 -28.68
C ILE A 279 0.64 -2.97 -27.29
N PHE A 280 1.27 -2.47 -26.24
CA PHE A 280 0.88 -2.72 -24.85
C PHE A 280 0.08 -1.53 -24.32
N PHE A 281 -1.17 -1.77 -23.90
CA PHE A 281 -1.97 -0.78 -23.21
C PHE A 281 -2.19 -1.19 -21.76
N THR A 282 -1.92 -0.28 -20.83
CA THR A 282 -2.36 -0.41 -19.44
C THR A 282 -3.74 0.21 -19.32
N ILE A 283 -4.77 -0.60 -19.08
CA ILE A 283 -6.10 -0.09 -18.71
C ILE A 283 -5.99 0.42 -17.27
N MET A 284 -5.84 1.72 -17.08
CA MET A 284 -6.06 2.33 -15.76
C MET A 284 -7.55 2.48 -15.55
N GLY A 285 -8.14 1.52 -14.82
CA GLY A 285 -9.54 1.55 -14.41
C GLY A 285 -9.83 2.78 -13.52
N SER A 286 -10.84 3.54 -13.93
CA SER A 286 -11.49 4.67 -13.26
C SER A 286 -11.88 4.39 -11.81
#